data_AF-A0A7C3F8T0-F1
#
_entry.id   AF-A0A7C3F8T0-F1
#
_cell.length_a   1.000
_cell.length_b   1.000
_cell.length_c   1.000
_cell.angle_alpha   90.00
_cell.angle_beta   90.00
_cell.angle_gamma   90.00
#
_symmetry.space_group_name_H-M   'P 1'
#
loop_
_entity.id
_entity.type
_entity.pdbx_description
1 polymer ?
#
loop_
_entity_poly.entity_id
_entity_poly.type
_entity_poly.pdbx_seq_one_letter_code
_entity_poly.pdbx_strand_id
1 'polypeptide(L)' 'METKRIKVDTGMGLIWFAGWLFTIAYAKLIWWQAILGLVVWPYYIGLAVR' A
#
# COMPACT_ATOMS: atom_id res chain seq x y z
N MET A 1 23.27 9.74 23.50
CA MET A 1 22.65 9.04 22.36
C MET A 1 21.15 9.15 22.53
N GLU A 2 20.49 9.96 21.71
CA GLU A 2 19.04 10.19 21.83
C GLU A 2 18.31 9.05 21.11
N THR A 3 17.70 8.15 21.88
CA THR A 3 16.97 7.01 21.34
C THR A 3 15.65 7.50 20.74
N LYS A 4 15.68 7.86 19.46
CA LYS A 4 14.47 8.18 18.69
C LYS A 4 13.65 6.89 18.56
N ARG A 5 12.72 6.65 19.48
CA ARG A 5 11.79 5.52 19.42
C ARG A 5 10.95 5.66 18.16
N ILE A 6 11.23 4.83 17.17
CA ILE A 6 10.41 4.74 15.97
C ILE A 6 9.12 4.03 16.40
N LYS A 7 8.02 4.78 16.48
CA LYS A 7 6.68 4.18 16.58
C LYS A 7 6.40 3.48 15.25
N VAL A 8 6.36 2.16 15.29
CA VAL A 8 5.94 1.36 14.14
C VAL A 8 4.41 1.37 14.14
N ASP A 9 3.82 2.29 13.37
CA ASP A 9 2.38 2.36 13.18
C ASP A 9 1.94 1.29 12.17
N THR A 10 1.60 0.11 12.68
CA THR A 10 1.10 -1.03 11.88
C THR A 10 -0.22 -0.72 11.16
N GLY A 11 -0.98 0.29 11.61
CA GLY A 11 -2.25 0.69 11.02
C GLY A 11 -2.15 1.10 9.55
N MET A 12 -1.06 1.78 9.17
CA MET A 12 -0.85 2.20 7.78
C MET A 12 -0.61 0.99 6.86
N GLY A 13 0.11 -0.02 7.35
CA GLY A 13 0.37 -1.26 6.60
C GLY A 13 -0.86 -2.15 6.43
N LEU A 14 -1.77 -2.16 7.41
CA LEU A 14 -3.04 -2.88 7.32
C LEU A 14 -3.98 -2.25 6.29
N ILE A 15 -4.09 -0.91 6.28
CA ILE A 15 -4.90 -0.18 5.29
C ILE A 15 -4.32 -0.39 3.89
N TRP A 16 -3.00 -0.35 3.77
CA TRP A 16 -2.28 -0.67 2.54
C TRP A 16 -2.66 -2.06 2.00
N PHE A 17 -2.57 -3.08 2.85
CA PHE A 17 -2.84 -4.47 2.47
C PHE A 17 -4.32 -4.73 2.17
N ALA A 18 -5.22 -4.18 2.99
CA ALA A 18 -6.66 -4.31 2.80
C ALA A 18 -7.13 -3.60 1.51
N GLY A 19 -6.61 -2.41 1.23
CA GLY A 19 -6.82 -1.73 -0.05
C GLY A 19 -6.37 -2.62 -1.21
N TRP A 20 -5.17 -3.19 -1.12
CA TRP A 20 -4.63 -4.04 -2.18
C TRP A 20 -5.53 -5.24 -2.51
N LEU A 21 -5.98 -5.97 -1.48
CA LEU A 21 -6.95 -7.07 -1.62
C LEU A 21 -8.26 -6.63 -2.28
N PHE A 22 -8.79 -5.45 -1.90
CA PHE A 22 -10.02 -4.91 -2.46
C PHE A 22 -9.90 -4.68 -3.98
N THR A 23 -8.80 -4.12 -4.48
CA THR A 23 -8.65 -3.87 -5.91
C THR A 23 -8.43 -5.13 -6.72
N ILE A 24 -7.69 -6.12 -6.22
CA ILE A 24 -7.57 -7.42 -6.91
C ILE A 24 -8.97 -8.00 -7.13
N ALA A 25 -9.80 -7.98 -6.09
CA ALA A 25 -11.16 -8.49 -6.13
C ALA A 25 -12.08 -7.64 -7.02
N TYR A 26 -12.02 -6.30 -6.90
CA TYR A 26 -12.86 -5.35 -7.62
C TYR A 26 -12.56 -5.30 -9.12
N ALA A 27 -11.29 -5.16 -9.49
CA ALA A 27 -10.89 -5.01 -10.89
C ALA A 27 -10.58 -6.34 -11.59
N LYS A 28 -10.74 -7.49 -10.91
CA LYS A 28 -10.48 -8.86 -11.44
C LYS A 28 -9.19 -8.91 -12.26
N LEU A 29 -8.12 -8.33 -11.72
CA LEU A 29 -6.91 -8.04 -12.50
C LEU A 29 -6.32 -9.33 -13.08
N ILE A 30 -6.13 -9.35 -14.39
CA ILE A 30 -5.35 -10.37 -15.10
C ILE A 30 -3.93 -10.31 -14.54
N TRP A 31 -3.24 -11.45 -14.40
CA TRP A 31 -1.97 -11.60 -13.67
C TRP A 31 -0.95 -10.44 -13.82
N TRP A 32 -0.79 -9.91 -15.02
CA TRP A 32 0.07 -8.76 -15.32
C TRP A 32 -0.42 -7.41 -14.76
N GLN A 33 -1.73 -7.19 -14.75
CA GLN A 33 -2.31 -5.98 -14.19
C GLN A 33 -2.20 -5.98 -12.66
N ALA A 34 -2.25 -7.15 -12.01
CA ALA A 34 -2.04 -7.25 -10.57
C ALA A 34 -0.64 -6.75 -10.17
N ILE A 35 0.41 -7.18 -10.87
CA ILE A 35 1.78 -6.72 -10.61
C ILE A 35 1.92 -5.21 -10.82
N LEU A 36 1.38 -4.67 -11.92
CA LEU A 36 1.38 -3.23 -12.18
C LEU A 36 0.62 -2.47 -11.10
N GLY A 37 -0.53 -2.96 -10.66
CA GLY A 37 -1.28 -2.37 -9.55
C GLY A 37 -0.49 -2.36 -8.24
N LEU A 38 0.38 -3.36 -7.99
CA LEU A 38 1.15 -3.46 -6.74
C LEU A 38 2.26 -2.43 -6.69
N VAL A 39 2.84 -2.15 -7.85
CA VAL A 39 3.93 -1.18 -8.01
C VAL A 39 3.40 0.26 -8.13
N VAL A 40 2.27 0.45 -8.80
CA VAL A 40 1.67 1.77 -9.05
C VAL A 40 0.94 2.31 -7.82
N TRP A 41 0.35 1.46 -7.00
CA TRP A 41 -0.35 1.89 -5.80
C TRP A 41 0.53 2.68 -4.80
N PRO A 42 1.76 2.25 -4.45
CA PRO A 42 2.53 2.94 -3.40
C PRO A 42 2.95 4.33 -3.87
N TYR A 43 3.13 4.46 -5.18
CA TYR A 43 3.32 5.75 -5.83
C TYR A 43 2.13 6.70 -5.61
N TYR A 44 0.89 6.22 -5.79
CA TYR A 44 -0.31 7.04 -5.54
C TYR A 44 -0.48 7.42 -4.07
N ILE A 45 -0.16 6.53 -3.12
CA ILE A 45 -0.22 6.90 -1.69
C ILE A 45 0.87 7.90 -1.34
N GLY A 46 2.09 7.74 -1.85
CA GLY A 46 3.15 8.74 -1.68
C GLY A 46 2.78 10.10 -2.27
N LEU A 47 2.06 10.12 -3.39
CA LEU A 47 1.55 11.35 -4.01
C LEU A 47 0.40 11.97 -3.20
N ALA A 48 -0.49 11.16 -2.64
CA ALA A 48 -1.63 11.63 -1.84
C ALA A 48 -1.24 12.10 -0.42
N VAL A 49 -0.09 11.64 0.09
CA VAL A 49 0.46 12.03 1.40
C VAL A 49 1.36 13.28 1.31
N ARG A 50 1.73 13.73 0.10
CA ARG A 50 2.41 15.02 -0.13
C ARG A 50 1.51 16.20 0.22
#